data_AF-A0AAW2ZAR0-F1
#
_entry.id   AF-A0AAW2ZAR0-F1
#
_cell.length_a   1.000
_cell.length_b   1.000
_cell.length_c   1.000
_cell.angle_alpha   90.00
_cell.angle_beta   90.00
_cell.angle_gamma   90.00
#
_symmetry.space_group_name_H-M   'P 1'
#
loop_
_entity.id
_entity.type
_entity.pdbx_description
1 polymer ?
#
loop_
_entity_poly.entity_id
_entity_poly.type
_entity_poly.pdbx_seq_one_letter_code
_entity_poly.pdbx_strand_id
1 'polypeptide(L)'
;MAQEDFRTLVTRDCERMGFKFELLDVQVDYIDENQNGTFNCCISALVKLYNRDAGNEHQDIGCGIVNNIADRVTALISARRKAIDDGVKRVMRQYFPEDPKKKK
;
A
#
# COMPACT_ATOMS: atom_id res chain seq x y z
N MET A 1 -8.57 -12.94 21.82
CA MET A 1 -8.23 -12.95 20.39
C MET A 1 -7.81 -11.55 20.03
N ALA A 2 -6.51 -11.28 20.01
CA ALA A 2 -6.00 -9.99 19.58
C ALA A 2 -6.33 -9.83 18.09
N GLN A 3 -7.13 -8.82 17.76
CA GLN A 3 -7.27 -8.34 16.40
C GLN A 3 -5.91 -7.71 16.08
N GLU A 4 -4.96 -8.51 15.61
CA GLU A 4 -3.61 -8.02 15.34
C GLU A 4 -3.72 -6.89 14.30
N ASP A 5 -3.32 -5.70 14.72
CA ASP A 5 -3.35 -4.47 13.94
C ASP A 5 -2.57 -4.69 12.63
N PHE A 6 -3.28 -4.95 11.53
CA PHE A 6 -2.74 -4.96 10.17
C PHE A 6 -2.24 -3.58 9.70
N ARG A 7 -2.26 -2.57 10.60
CA ARG A 7 -1.80 -1.21 10.33
C ARG A 7 -0.29 -1.22 10.10
N THR A 8 0.10 -0.95 8.86
CA THR A 8 1.51 -0.77 8.50
C THR A 8 2.07 0.50 9.14
N LEU A 9 3.40 0.60 9.27
CA LEU A 9 4.05 1.81 9.81
C LEU A 9 3.61 3.06 9.02
N VAL A 10 3.44 2.91 7.71
CA VAL A 10 2.98 3.95 6.78
C VAL A 10 1.56 4.40 7.11
N THR A 11 0.66 3.48 7.44
CA THR A 11 -0.71 3.78 7.89
C THR A 11 -0.69 4.64 9.16
N ARG A 12 0.18 4.30 10.12
CA ARG A 12 0.32 5.07 11.37
C ARG A 12 0.89 6.47 11.13
N ASP A 13 1.85 6.59 10.21
CA ASP A 13 2.41 7.88 9.83
C ASP A 13 1.38 8.77 9.12
N CYS A 14 0.53 8.19 8.27
CA CYS A 14 -0.62 8.84 7.66
C CYS A 14 -1.54 9.50 8.69
N GLU A 15 -1.99 8.72 9.67
CA GLU A 15 -2.89 9.19 10.72
C GLU A 15 -2.22 10.26 11.60
N ARG A 16 -0.94 10.08 11.93
CA ARG A 16 -0.16 11.07 12.71
C ARG A 16 -0.03 12.41 12.00
N MET A 17 0.04 12.39 10.66
CA MET A 17 0.11 13.60 9.84
C MET A 17 -1.26 14.24 9.56
N GLY A 18 -2.35 13.73 10.15
CA GLY A 18 -3.70 14.29 9.98
C GLY A 18 -4.43 13.81 8.72
N PHE A 19 -3.82 12.89 7.95
CA PHE A 19 -4.41 12.34 6.75
C PHE A 19 -5.18 11.06 7.04
N LYS A 20 -6.26 10.84 6.28
CA LYS A 20 -6.98 9.57 6.24
C LYS A 20 -6.81 8.98 4.86
N PHE A 21 -6.68 7.66 4.76
CA PHE A 21 -6.75 6.98 3.47
C PHE A 21 -7.89 5.97 3.47
N GLU A 22 -8.35 5.67 2.27
CA GLU A 22 -9.36 4.70 1.95
C GLU A 22 -8.84 3.81 0.82
N LEU A 23 -9.07 2.51 0.95
CA LEU A 23 -8.74 1.55 -0.09
C LEU A 23 -9.97 1.39 -0.98
N LEU A 24 -9.89 1.91 -2.20
CA LEU A 24 -11.03 1.91 -3.13
C LEU A 24 -11.17 0.58 -3.86
N ASP A 25 -10.05 0.03 -4.32
CA ASP A 25 -10.04 -1.23 -5.06
C ASP A 25 -8.73 -1.99 -4.86
N VAL A 26 -8.80 -3.31 -4.99
CA VAL A 26 -7.65 -4.21 -4.98
C VAL A 26 -7.84 -5.26 -6.07
N GLN A 27 -6.94 -5.23 -7.05
CA GLN A 27 -6.94 -6.16 -8.16
C GLN A 27 -5.74 -7.10 -8.08
N VAL A 28 -5.99 -8.39 -8.24
CA VAL A 28 -4.94 -9.37 -8.45
C VAL A 28 -4.62 -9.40 -9.94
N ASP A 29 -3.41 -9.00 -10.31
CA ASP A 29 -2.99 -8.92 -11.70
C ASP A 29 -2.59 -10.31 -12.23
N TYR A 30 -1.80 -11.04 -11.43
CA TYR A 30 -1.47 -12.44 -11.70
C TYR A 30 -1.08 -13.20 -10.42
N ILE A 31 -1.23 -14.52 -10.49
CA ILE A 31 -0.71 -15.48 -9.51
C ILE A 31 -0.18 -16.67 -10.28
N ASP A 32 1.13 -16.85 -10.27
CA ASP A 32 1.81 -17.93 -10.97
C ASP A 32 2.45 -18.88 -9.97
N GLU A 33 2.31 -20.18 -10.23
CA GLU A 33 3.01 -21.24 -9.50
C GLU A 33 4.22 -21.69 -10.31
N ASN A 34 5.39 -21.62 -9.68
CA ASN A 34 6.64 -22.07 -10.25
C ASN A 34 6.74 -23.61 -10.16
N GLN A 35 7.59 -24.21 -10.99
CA GLN A 35 7.81 -25.67 -11.00
C GLN A 35 8.29 -26.25 -9.65
N ASN A 36 8.89 -25.41 -8.80
CA ASN A 36 9.34 -25.77 -7.46
C ASN A 36 8.25 -25.64 -6.37
N GLY A 37 7.00 -25.37 -6.74
CA GLY A 37 5.87 -25.20 -5.81
C GLY A 37 5.86 -23.87 -5.06
N THR A 38 6.64 -22.88 -5.51
CA THR A 38 6.60 -21.51 -4.97
C THR A 38 5.72 -20.60 -5.82
N PHE A 39 5.21 -19.52 -5.25
CA PHE A 39 4.27 -18.61 -5.89
C PHE A 39 4.92 -17.24 -6.16
N ASN A 40 4.64 -16.70 -7.35
CA ASN A 40 4.87 -15.31 -7.70
C ASN A 40 3.51 -14.62 -7.87
N CYS A 41 3.34 -13.42 -7.34
CA CYS A 41 2.12 -12.66 -7.58
C CYS A 41 2.36 -11.16 -7.62
N CYS A 42 1.48 -10.50 -8.39
CA CYS A 42 1.37 -9.05 -8.47
C CYS A 42 -0.05 -8.64 -8.12
N ILE A 43 -0.16 -7.62 -7.27
CA ILE A 43 -1.41 -7.03 -6.84
C ILE A 43 -1.30 -5.51 -7.02
N SER A 44 -2.35 -4.92 -7.58
CA SER A 44 -2.53 -3.49 -7.69
C SER A 44 -3.59 -3.03 -6.69
N ALA A 45 -3.36 -1.88 -6.05
CA ALA A 45 -4.28 -1.31 -5.06
C ALA A 45 -4.55 0.16 -5.39
N LEU A 46 -5.81 0.51 -5.60
CA LEU A 46 -6.23 1.90 -5.76
C LEU A 46 -6.48 2.52 -4.37
N VAL A 47 -5.68 3.52 -4.03
CA VAL A 47 -5.72 4.18 -2.73
C VAL A 47 -6.16 5.63 -2.92
N LYS A 48 -7.10 6.06 -2.09
CA LYS A 48 -7.52 7.45 -1.95
C LYS A 48 -7.04 8.01 -0.63
N LEU A 49 -6.56 9.24 -0.62
CA LEU A 49 -6.18 9.95 0.59
C LEU A 49 -6.98 11.25 0.68
N TYR A 50 -7.46 11.53 1.89
CA TYR A 50 -8.28 12.69 2.24
C TYR A 50 -7.55 13.51 3.29
N ASN A 51 -7.35 14.79 3.00
CA ASN A 51 -6.89 15.76 3.99
C ASN A 51 -8.11 16.44 4.63
N ARG A 52 -8.29 16.28 5.94
CA ARG A 52 -9.43 16.87 6.65
C ARG A 52 -9.43 18.39 6.67
N ASP A 53 -8.26 19.01 6.66
CA ASP A 53 -8.13 20.46 6.86
C ASP A 53 -8.26 21.22 5.55
N ALA A 54 -7.72 20.67 4.46
CA ALA A 54 -7.71 21.32 3.14
C ALA A 54 -8.87 20.89 2.24
N GLY A 55 -9.63 19.84 2.59
CA GLY A 55 -10.71 19.29 1.75
C GLY A 55 -10.25 18.66 0.43
N ASN A 56 -8.93 18.60 0.19
CA ASN A 56 -8.35 18.04 -1.03
C ASN A 56 -8.25 16.52 -0.95
N GLU A 57 -8.58 15.87 -2.06
CA GLU A 57 -8.50 14.43 -2.23
C GLU A 57 -7.54 14.08 -3.35
N HIS A 58 -6.69 13.08 -3.13
CA HIS A 58 -5.80 12.55 -4.15
C HIS A 58 -5.91 11.03 -4.20
N GLN A 59 -5.74 10.48 -5.40
CA GLN A 59 -5.79 9.05 -5.65
C GLN A 59 -4.55 8.63 -6.44
N ASP A 60 -4.02 7.45 -6.13
CA ASP A 60 -2.91 6.84 -6.84
C ASP A 60 -3.02 5.32 -6.73
N ILE A 61 -2.32 4.62 -7.62
CA ILE A 61 -2.29 3.17 -7.69
C ILE A 61 -0.95 2.71 -7.13
N GLY A 62 -1.01 1.83 -6.13
CA GLY A 62 0.15 1.15 -5.58
C GLY A 62 0.31 -0.26 -6.15
N CYS A 63 1.55 -0.71 -6.28
CA CYS A 63 1.86 -2.05 -6.76
C CYS A 63 2.62 -2.88 -5.72
N GLY A 64 2.22 -4.14 -5.58
CA GLY A 64 2.82 -5.10 -4.67
C GLY A 64 3.21 -6.37 -5.39
N ILE A 65 4.53 -6.60 -5.49
CA ILE A 65 5.10 -7.78 -6.13
C ILE A 65 5.82 -8.62 -5.07
N VAL A 66 5.58 -9.94 -5.12
CA VAL A 66 6.35 -10.94 -4.37
C VAL A 66 6.69 -12.10 -5.30
N ASN A 67 7.88 -12.68 -5.10
CA ASN A 67 8.38 -13.78 -5.90
C ASN A 67 8.89 -14.88 -4.97
N ASN A 68 8.77 -16.14 -5.42
CA ASN A 68 9.29 -17.33 -4.76
C ASN A 68 8.81 -17.53 -3.32
N ILE A 69 7.52 -17.27 -3.05
CA ILE A 69 6.93 -17.52 -1.73
C ILE A 69 6.33 -18.92 -1.70
N ALA A 70 6.75 -19.76 -0.75
CA ALA A 70 6.32 -21.17 -0.68
C ALA A 70 4.81 -21.35 -0.46
N ASP A 71 4.16 -20.42 0.27
CA ASP A 71 2.74 -20.50 0.58
C ASP A 71 1.93 -19.45 -0.19
N ARG A 72 0.89 -19.90 -0.90
CA ARG A 72 0.04 -19.05 -1.74
C ARG A 72 -0.65 -17.94 -0.96
N VAL A 73 -1.12 -18.25 0.25
CA VAL A 73 -1.83 -17.29 1.11
C VAL A 73 -0.86 -16.20 1.58
N THR A 74 0.32 -16.61 2.02
CA THR A 74 1.39 -15.70 2.44
C THR A 74 1.85 -14.80 1.30
N ALA A 75 1.96 -15.33 0.08
CA ALA A 75 2.28 -14.56 -1.12
C ALA A 75 1.25 -13.44 -1.33
N LEU A 76 -0.05 -13.78 -1.33
CA LEU A 76 -1.14 -12.83 -1.54
C LEU A 76 -1.20 -11.75 -0.45
N ILE A 77 -1.10 -12.13 0.83
CA ILE A 77 -1.11 -11.16 1.94
C ILE A 77 0.08 -10.21 1.83
N SER A 78 1.25 -10.73 1.50
CA SER A 78 2.48 -9.94 1.38
C SER A 78 2.43 -8.98 0.20
N ALA A 79 2.00 -9.45 -0.97
CA ALA A 79 1.80 -8.61 -2.15
C ALA A 79 0.76 -7.52 -1.89
N ARG A 80 -0.40 -7.89 -1.32
CA ARG A 80 -1.47 -6.92 -1.01
C ARG A 80 -0.99 -5.83 -0.06
N ARG A 81 -0.27 -6.21 1.00
CA ARG A 81 0.29 -5.24 1.96
C ARG A 81 1.26 -4.28 1.28
N LYS A 82 2.16 -4.79 0.44
CA LYS A 82 3.08 -3.95 -0.34
C LYS A 82 2.35 -3.00 -1.29
N ALA A 83 1.31 -3.46 -1.97
CA ALA A 83 0.51 -2.64 -2.88
C ALA A 83 -0.15 -1.47 -2.16
N ILE A 84 -0.75 -1.73 -1.00
CA ILE A 84 -1.36 -0.67 -0.17
C ILE A 84 -0.30 0.32 0.32
N ASP A 85 0.83 -0.17 0.84
CA ASP A 85 1.91 0.68 1.33
C ASP A 85 2.53 1.55 0.22
N ASP A 86 2.68 1.01 -0.98
CA ASP A 86 3.16 1.76 -2.14
C ASP A 86 2.15 2.84 -2.55
N GLY A 87 0.87 2.49 -2.65
CA GLY A 87 -0.21 3.42 -3.01
C GLY A 87 -0.30 4.61 -2.04
N VAL A 88 -0.30 4.33 -0.74
CA VAL A 88 -0.31 5.38 0.30
C VAL A 88 0.92 6.29 0.17
N LYS A 89 2.14 5.73 0.02
CA LYS A 89 3.37 6.54 -0.14
C LYS A 89 3.31 7.43 -1.38
N ARG A 90 2.78 6.92 -2.49
CA ARG A 90 2.67 7.66 -3.74
C ARG A 90 1.70 8.82 -3.62
N VAL A 91 0.50 8.57 -3.10
CA VAL A 91 -0.47 9.64 -2.84
C VAL A 91 0.11 10.69 -1.88
N MET A 92 0.80 10.27 -0.81
CA MET A 92 1.44 11.20 0.14
C MET A 92 2.49 12.10 -0.52
N ARG A 93 3.29 11.59 -1.47
CA ARG A 93 4.25 12.43 -2.22
C ARG A 93 3.58 13.53 -3.03
N GLN A 94 2.34 13.33 -3.48
CA GLN A 94 1.59 14.37 -4.19
C GLN A 94 1.23 15.54 -3.26
N TYR A 95 1.02 15.28 -1.96
CA TYR A 95 0.76 16.33 -0.96
C TYR A 95 2.04 17.02 -0.46
N PHE A 96 3.18 16.33 -0.49
CA PHE A 96 4.49 16.87 -0.11
C PHE A 96 5.45 16.86 -1.30
N PRO A 97 5.22 17.68 -2.34
CA PRO A 97 6.09 17.73 -3.50
C PRO A 97 7.50 18.24 -3.18
N GLU A 98 7.67 18.93 -2.04
CA GLU A 98 8.97 19.38 -1.55
C GLU A 98 9.46 18.49 -0.40
N ASP A 99 10.66 17.93 -0.54
CA ASP A 99 11.38 17.25 0.53
C ASP A 99 11.40 18.12 1.80
N PRO A 100 10.95 17.63 2.97
CA PRO A 100 11.07 18.37 4.22
C PRO A 100 12.54 18.64 4.63
N LYS A 101 13.52 18.07 3.92
CA LYS A 101 14.96 18.35 4.07
C LYS A 101 15.45 19.58 3.28
N LYS A 102 14.58 20.28 2.53
CA LYS A 102 14.93 21.45 1.71
C LYS A 102 14.53 22.81 2.31
N LYS A 103 14.15 22.87 3.58
CA LYS A 103 14.12 24.16 4.32
C LYS A 103 15.43 24.29 5.08
N LYS A 104 16.41 24.94 4.41
CA LYS A 104 17.59 25.53 5.06
C LYS A 104 17.16 26.74 5.88
#